data_AF-A0A0A1EFV8-F1
#
_entry.id   AF-A0A0A1EFV8-F1
#
_cell.length_a   1.000
_cell.length_b   1.000
_cell.length_c   1.000
_cell.angle_alpha   90.00
_cell.angle_beta   90.00
_cell.angle_gamma   90.00
#
_symmetry.space_group_name_H-M   'P 1'
#
loop_
_entity.id
_entity.type
_entity.pdbx_description
1 polymer ?
#
loop_
_entity_poly.entity_id
_entity_poly.type
_entity_poly.pdbx_seq_one_letter_code
_entity_poly.pdbx_strand_id
1 'polypeptide(L)'
;KEKDIDISDFITSIDDVKLTKKKAEHLLNELKVYIQDFEIPSSSQLEKIFRKVKKLKRPDINLIDTKEISYLGWNDNSSNRKYIVYKNLDDKFEGIYGEISPNKVKGFCKICNQESDTSLFLNKTKHNKSSGTYTKKGD
;
A
#
# COMPACT_ATOMS: atom_id res chain seq x y z
N LYS A 1 -2.87 -28.48 -6.54
CA LYS A 1 -4.30 -28.82 -6.74
C LYS A 1 -5.06 -27.58 -6.39
N GLU A 2 -5.64 -26.88 -7.37
CA GLU A 2 -6.69 -25.90 -7.09
C GLU A 2 -7.76 -26.63 -6.27
N LYS A 3 -7.88 -26.26 -5.01
CA LYS A 3 -9.14 -26.49 -4.31
C LYS A 3 -10.06 -25.44 -4.91
N ASP A 4 -11.18 -25.84 -5.49
CA ASP A 4 -12.28 -24.91 -5.65
C ASP A 4 -12.95 -24.78 -4.28
N ILE A 5 -13.12 -23.55 -3.80
CA ILE A 5 -14.03 -23.28 -2.69
C ILE A 5 -15.42 -23.42 -3.28
N ASP A 6 -16.23 -24.29 -2.70
CA ASP A 6 -17.66 -24.21 -2.92
C ASP A 6 -18.17 -22.92 -2.25
N ILE A 7 -18.52 -21.93 -3.08
CA ILE A 7 -18.99 -20.61 -2.65
C ILE A 7 -20.23 -20.76 -1.75
N SER A 8 -21.08 -21.76 -2.02
CA SER A 8 -22.30 -22.01 -1.24
C SER A 8 -21.97 -22.47 0.18
N ASP A 9 -21.00 -23.38 0.31
CA ASP A 9 -20.52 -23.87 1.59
C ASP A 9 -19.78 -22.78 2.38
N PHE A 10 -19.02 -21.93 1.69
CA PHE A 10 -18.35 -20.78 2.31
C PHE A 10 -19.35 -19.78 2.89
N ILE A 11 -20.38 -19.41 2.11
CA ILE A 11 -21.45 -18.51 2.57
C ILE A 11 -22.20 -19.13 3.73
N THR A 12 -22.55 -20.41 3.66
CA THR A 12 -23.21 -21.11 4.77
C THR A 12 -22.34 -21.13 6.03
N SER A 13 -21.02 -21.26 5.86
CA SER A 13 -20.07 -21.27 6.98
C SER A 13 -19.87 -19.91 7.63
N ILE A 14 -20.01 -18.81 6.87
CA ILE A 14 -19.87 -17.44 7.39
C ILE A 14 -21.17 -16.91 8.02
N ASP A 15 -22.34 -17.39 7.57
CA ASP A 15 -23.67 -17.03 8.10
C ASP A 15 -24.05 -17.80 9.37
N ASP A 16 -23.20 -18.74 9.79
CA ASP A 16 -23.36 -19.50 11.03
C ASP A 16 -23.30 -18.57 12.25
N VAL A 17 -24.41 -18.41 12.98
CA VAL A 17 -24.51 -17.61 14.20
C VAL A 17 -23.51 -18.06 15.29
N LYS A 18 -23.01 -19.30 15.22
CA LYS A 18 -22.00 -19.84 16.14
C LYS A 18 -20.57 -19.67 15.63
N LEU A 19 -20.35 -18.85 14.59
CA LEU A 19 -19.03 -18.61 14.03
C LEU A 19 -18.06 -18.12 15.10
N THR A 20 -17.00 -18.90 15.31
CA THR A 20 -15.92 -18.54 16.24
C THR A 20 -14.83 -17.77 15.50
N LYS A 21 -14.06 -16.95 16.22
CA LYS A 21 -12.91 -16.23 15.67
C LYS A 21 -11.93 -17.16 14.94
N LYS A 22 -11.64 -18.33 15.53
CA LYS A 22 -10.74 -19.33 14.93
C LYS A 22 -11.29 -19.89 13.61
N LYS A 23 -12.60 -20.15 13.53
CA LYS A 23 -13.25 -20.62 12.28
C LYS A 23 -13.27 -19.50 11.23
N ALA A 24 -13.52 -18.25 11.63
CA ALA A 24 -13.45 -17.10 10.73
C ALA A 24 -12.04 -16.89 10.15
N GLU A 25 -10.99 -16.96 10.97
CA GLU A 25 -9.60 -16.88 10.51
C GLU A 25 -9.26 -18.01 9.53
N HIS A 26 -9.77 -19.23 9.76
CA HIS A 26 -9.60 -20.35 8.84
C HIS A 26 -10.25 -20.06 7.47
N LEU A 27 -11.51 -19.62 7.48
CA LEU A 27 -12.25 -19.25 6.27
C LEU A 27 -11.54 -18.13 5.48
N LEU A 28 -11.04 -17.10 6.17
CA LEU A 28 -10.28 -16.03 5.52
C LEU A 28 -8.97 -16.54 4.88
N ASN A 29 -8.29 -17.47 5.53
CA ASN A 29 -7.08 -18.09 4.95
C ASN A 29 -7.38 -18.94 3.72
N GLU A 30 -8.54 -19.58 3.65
CA GLU A 30 -8.98 -20.27 2.43
C GLU A 30 -9.20 -19.27 1.29
N LEU A 31 -9.84 -18.13 1.56
CA LEU A 31 -10.00 -17.04 0.57
C LEU A 31 -8.67 -16.46 0.08
N LYS A 32 -7.65 -16.36 0.95
CA LYS A 32 -6.33 -15.84 0.57
C LYS A 32 -5.71 -16.58 -0.61
N VAL A 33 -6.07 -17.85 -0.87
CA VAL A 33 -5.53 -18.61 -2.00
C VAL A 33 -5.94 -18.02 -3.34
N TYR A 34 -7.10 -17.35 -3.41
CA TYR A 34 -7.67 -16.77 -4.64
C TYR A 34 -7.25 -15.31 -4.88
N ILE A 35 -6.55 -14.70 -3.94
CA ILE A 35 -6.06 -13.34 -4.11
C ILE A 35 -4.89 -13.35 -5.08
N GLN A 36 -4.98 -12.51 -6.11
CA GLN A 36 -3.84 -12.17 -6.96
C GLN A 36 -2.89 -11.26 -6.18
N ASP A 37 -1.67 -11.75 -5.96
CA ASP A 37 -0.60 -11.01 -5.31
C ASP A 37 -0.30 -9.68 -6.01
N PHE A 38 0.01 -8.66 -5.22
CA PHE A 38 0.60 -7.44 -5.73
C PHE A 38 2.01 -7.73 -6.28
N GLU A 39 2.23 -7.44 -7.56
CA GLU A 39 3.53 -7.60 -8.19
C GLU A 39 4.54 -6.62 -7.60
N ILE A 40 5.64 -7.13 -7.06
CA ILE A 40 6.69 -6.29 -6.50
C ILE A 40 7.62 -5.82 -7.63
N PRO A 41 7.80 -4.51 -7.84
CA PRO A 41 8.70 -4.00 -8.84
C PRO A 41 10.15 -4.39 -8.53
N SER A 42 10.88 -4.79 -9.56
CA SER A 42 12.31 -5.06 -9.47
C SER A 42 13.12 -3.83 -9.05
N SER A 43 14.34 -4.08 -8.61
CA SER A 43 15.30 -3.04 -8.23
C SER A 43 15.50 -1.97 -9.32
N SER A 44 15.61 -2.39 -10.59
CA SER A 44 15.80 -1.50 -11.73
C SER A 44 14.55 -0.70 -12.08
N GLN A 45 13.36 -1.31 -11.93
CA GLN A 45 12.07 -0.60 -12.06
C GLN A 45 11.92 0.46 -10.98
N LEU A 46 12.24 0.15 -9.71
CA LEU A 46 12.20 1.14 -8.62
C LEU A 46 13.16 2.31 -8.86
N GLU A 47 14.39 2.05 -9.31
CA GLU A 47 15.33 3.11 -9.70
C GLU A 47 14.81 3.94 -10.87
N LYS A 48 14.11 3.32 -11.83
CA LYS A 48 13.48 4.01 -12.97
C LYS A 48 12.30 4.90 -12.53
N ILE A 49 11.49 4.44 -11.59
CA ILE A 49 10.37 5.20 -11.02
C ILE A 49 10.91 6.41 -10.25
N PHE A 50 11.94 6.19 -9.41
CA PHE A 50 12.52 7.22 -8.57
C PHE A 50 13.88 7.72 -9.06
N ARG A 51 14.03 7.96 -10.37
CA ARG A 51 15.31 8.38 -11.03
C ARG A 51 16.04 9.56 -10.38
N LYS A 52 15.31 10.45 -9.70
CA LYS A 52 15.87 11.65 -9.04
C LYS A 52 16.35 11.39 -7.62
N VAL A 53 16.09 10.20 -7.07
CA VAL A 53 16.42 9.83 -5.69
C VAL A 53 17.70 9.02 -5.72
N LYS A 54 18.79 9.62 -5.23
CA LYS A 54 20.06 8.91 -5.07
C LYS A 54 19.96 7.95 -3.88
N LYS A 55 20.54 6.75 -4.03
CA LYS A 55 20.61 5.73 -2.97
C LYS A 55 19.23 5.43 -2.33
N LEU A 56 18.23 5.14 -3.18
CA LEU A 56 16.88 4.79 -2.75
C LEU A 56 16.94 3.61 -1.76
N LYS A 57 16.57 3.86 -0.50
CA LYS A 57 16.34 2.77 0.46
C LYS A 57 15.10 1.99 0.05
N ARG A 58 15.16 0.67 0.12
CA ARG A 58 14.08 -0.23 -0.26
C ARG A 58 13.53 -0.93 0.98
N PRO A 59 12.24 -1.26 1.02
CA PRO A 59 11.71 -2.13 2.06
C PRO A 59 12.26 -3.55 1.88
N ASP A 60 12.29 -4.32 2.97
CA ASP A 60 12.51 -5.76 2.87
C ASP A 60 11.23 -6.43 2.37
N ILE A 61 11.28 -6.89 1.13
CA ILE A 61 10.12 -7.47 0.45
C ILE A 61 9.68 -8.77 1.12
N ASN A 62 10.59 -9.50 1.78
CA ASN A 62 10.27 -10.77 2.42
C ASN A 62 9.37 -10.60 3.66
N LEU A 63 9.26 -9.38 4.18
CA LEU A 63 8.40 -9.06 5.33
C LEU A 63 7.00 -8.58 4.93
N ILE A 64 6.69 -8.58 3.63
CA ILE A 64 5.44 -8.02 3.10
C ILE A 64 4.56 -9.17 2.62
N ASP A 65 3.33 -9.25 3.14
CA ASP A 65 2.29 -10.10 2.56
C ASP A 65 1.75 -9.41 1.29
N THR A 66 2.20 -9.87 0.12
CA THR A 66 1.82 -9.35 -1.19
C THR A 66 0.33 -9.49 -1.48
N LYS A 67 -0.37 -10.37 -0.77
CA LYS A 67 -1.83 -10.57 -0.90
C LYS A 67 -2.64 -9.57 -0.08
N GLU A 68 -2.01 -8.86 0.85
CA GLU A 68 -2.70 -7.91 1.75
C GLU A 68 -2.43 -6.44 1.40
N ILE A 69 -1.74 -6.16 0.29
CA ILE A 69 -1.42 -4.80 -0.12
C ILE A 69 -2.01 -4.46 -1.49
N SER A 70 -2.49 -3.23 -1.64
CA SER A 70 -2.88 -2.65 -2.93
C SER A 70 -1.79 -1.74 -3.52
N TYR A 71 -0.81 -1.34 -2.70
CA TYR A 71 0.33 -0.54 -3.09
C TYR A 71 1.52 -0.85 -2.18
N LEU A 72 2.73 -0.69 -2.69
CA LEU A 72 3.96 -0.80 -1.91
C LEU A 72 4.31 0.57 -1.31
N GLY A 73 4.28 0.69 0.01
CA GLY A 73 4.59 1.94 0.70
C GLY A 73 5.61 1.77 1.82
N TRP A 74 6.63 2.62 1.89
CA TRP A 74 7.62 2.58 2.97
C TRP A 74 8.12 3.97 3.34
N ASN A 75 8.64 4.09 4.56
CA ASN A 75 9.20 5.33 5.08
C ASN A 75 10.73 5.26 5.09
N ASP A 76 11.39 6.34 4.70
CA ASP A 76 12.80 6.57 4.95
C ASP A 76 12.94 7.63 6.05
N ASN A 77 13.14 7.14 7.27
CA ASN A 77 13.25 7.98 8.47
C ASN A 77 14.45 8.94 8.41
N SER A 78 15.49 8.64 7.62
CA SER A 78 16.65 9.54 7.53
C SER A 78 16.38 10.81 6.74
N SER A 79 15.41 10.76 5.82
CA SER A 79 15.03 11.90 4.98
C SER A 79 13.61 12.40 5.25
N ASN A 80 12.93 11.82 6.26
CA ASN A 80 11.51 12.04 6.54
C ASN A 80 10.65 11.95 5.27
N ARG A 81 10.89 10.91 4.48
CA ARG A 81 10.14 10.68 3.24
C ARG A 81 9.30 9.42 3.33
N LYS A 82 8.13 9.48 2.70
CA LYS A 82 7.35 8.29 2.36
C LYS A 82 7.41 8.09 0.85
N TYR A 83 7.65 6.85 0.46
CA TYR A 83 7.58 6.38 -0.93
C TYR A 83 6.35 5.50 -1.06
N ILE A 84 5.65 5.63 -2.18
CA ILE A 84 4.47 4.83 -2.54
C ILE A 84 4.65 4.42 -3.99
N VAL A 85 4.46 3.14 -4.28
CA VAL A 85 4.47 2.56 -5.62
C VAL A 85 3.19 1.77 -5.82
N TYR A 86 2.50 1.99 -6.93
CA TYR A 86 1.23 1.35 -7.26
C TYR A 86 1.19 1.04 -8.76
N LYS A 87 0.25 0.19 -9.18
CA LYS A 87 -0.05 -0.02 -10.59
C LYS A 87 -1.16 0.94 -11.03
N ASN A 88 -0.95 1.63 -12.15
CA ASN A 88 -1.96 2.47 -12.76
C ASN A 88 -2.99 1.64 -13.54
N LEU A 89 -3.96 2.30 -14.18
CA LEU A 89 -5.01 1.64 -14.97
C LEU A 89 -4.49 0.82 -16.16
N ASP A 90 -3.28 1.10 -16.64
CA ASP A 90 -2.61 0.35 -17.71
C ASP A 90 -1.72 -0.79 -17.18
N ASP A 91 -1.85 -1.16 -15.90
CA ASP A 91 -0.99 -2.15 -15.21
C ASP A 91 0.50 -1.76 -15.14
N LYS A 92 0.83 -0.47 -15.29
CA LYS A 92 2.22 0.04 -15.22
C LYS A 92 2.53 0.56 -13.83
N PHE A 93 3.75 0.30 -13.36
CA PHE A 93 4.23 0.85 -12.11
C PHE A 93 4.41 2.38 -12.18
N GLU A 94 3.76 3.07 -11.26
CA GLU A 94 3.96 4.48 -10.96
C GLU A 94 4.38 4.64 -9.51
N GLY A 95 5.09 5.74 -9.22
CA GLY A 95 5.49 6.02 -7.85
C GLY A 95 5.46 7.49 -7.54
N ILE A 96 5.08 7.76 -6.30
CA ILE A 96 5.08 9.08 -5.70
C ILE A 96 5.91 9.04 -4.43
N TYR A 97 6.56 10.16 -4.13
CA TYR A 97 7.22 10.33 -2.86
C TYR A 97 7.06 11.76 -2.39
N GLY A 98 7.09 11.93 -1.08
CA GLY A 98 6.85 13.19 -0.42
C GLY A 98 7.46 13.20 0.95
N GLU A 99 7.40 14.37 1.57
CA GLU A 99 7.79 14.54 2.96
C GLU A 99 6.68 13.98 3.85
N ILE A 100 7.04 13.20 4.86
CA ILE A 100 6.11 12.73 5.88
C ILE A 100 6.49 13.39 7.20
N SER A 101 5.51 13.98 7.87
CA SER A 101 5.71 14.56 9.19
C SER A 101 6.18 13.48 10.18
N PRO A 102 7.19 13.75 11.04
CA PRO A 102 7.57 12.84 12.12
C PRO A 102 6.48 12.76 13.20
N ASN A 103 5.58 13.75 13.25
CA ASN A 103 4.50 13.80 14.22
C ASN A 103 3.37 12.86 13.77
N LYS A 104 2.94 12.01 14.70
CA LYS A 104 1.79 11.12 14.53
C LYS A 104 0.63 11.64 15.35
N VAL A 105 -0.56 11.62 14.76
CA VAL A 105 -1.81 11.98 15.41
C VAL A 105 -2.85 10.89 15.15
N LYS A 106 -3.71 10.62 16.14
CA LYS A 106 -4.90 9.80 15.92
C LYS A 106 -5.83 10.57 14.99
N GLY A 107 -6.28 9.91 13.93
CA GLY A 107 -7.17 10.51 12.94
C GLY A 107 -7.52 9.54 11.82
N PHE A 108 -8.34 9.99 10.90
CA PHE A 108 -8.76 9.19 9.75
C PHE A 108 -7.73 9.29 8.62
N CYS A 109 -7.17 8.16 8.22
CA CYS A 109 -6.27 8.08 7.07
C CYS A 109 -7.05 8.39 5.79
N LYS A 110 -6.60 9.36 4.98
CA LYS A 110 -7.27 9.69 3.71
C LYS A 110 -7.16 8.62 2.62
N ILE A 111 -6.32 7.60 2.82
CA ILE A 111 -6.16 6.49 1.87
C ILE A 111 -7.14 5.35 2.19
N CYS A 112 -7.10 4.81 3.41
CA CYS A 112 -7.95 3.67 3.80
C CYS A 112 -9.26 4.08 4.49
N ASN A 113 -9.40 5.36 4.84
CA ASN A 113 -10.55 5.94 5.55
C ASN A 113 -10.83 5.29 6.92
N GLN A 114 -9.81 4.72 7.56
CA GLN A 114 -9.88 4.15 8.90
C GLN A 114 -9.16 5.04 9.90
N GLU A 115 -9.64 5.04 11.14
CA GLU A 115 -8.93 5.67 12.25
C GLU A 115 -7.62 4.93 12.52
N SER A 116 -6.52 5.66 12.50
CA SER A 116 -5.17 5.12 12.68
C SER A 116 -4.23 6.19 13.22
N ASP A 117 -2.98 5.79 13.52
CA ASP A 117 -1.91 6.75 13.74
C ASP A 117 -1.46 7.32 12.40
N THR A 118 -1.94 8.53 12.11
CA THR A 118 -1.72 9.23 10.83
C THR A 118 -0.61 10.28 10.95
N SER A 119 0.06 10.55 9.83
CA SER A 119 1.03 11.63 9.69
C SER A 119 0.80 12.33 8.37
N LEU A 120 0.83 13.66 8.40
CA LEU A 120 0.68 14.48 7.20
C LEU A 120 1.73 14.12 6.15
N PHE A 121 1.28 13.77 4.95
CA PHE A 121 2.13 13.50 3.79
C PHE A 121 2.04 14.65 2.79
N LEU A 122 3.18 15.30 2.49
CA LEU A 122 3.26 16.44 1.58
C LEU A 122 4.04 16.10 0.31
N ASN A 123 3.36 16.13 -0.84
CA ASN A 123 3.98 16.00 -2.15
C ASN A 123 4.32 17.38 -2.74
N LYS A 124 5.53 17.53 -3.28
CA LYS A 124 5.98 18.76 -3.96
C LYS A 124 5.48 18.76 -5.40
N THR A 125 4.52 19.63 -5.68
CA THR A 125 4.01 19.86 -7.04
C THR A 125 4.51 21.21 -7.56
N LYS A 126 4.77 21.32 -8.87
CA LYS A 126 5.09 22.62 -9.49
C LYS A 126 3.80 23.41 -9.64
N HIS A 127 3.74 24.62 -9.09
CA HIS A 127 2.55 25.47 -9.12
C HIS A 127 2.27 25.99 -10.53
N ASN A 128 3.32 26.42 -11.25
CA ASN A 128 3.27 26.84 -12.64
C ASN A 128 4.53 26.37 -13.36
N LYS A 129 4.41 25.80 -14.58
CA LYS A 129 5.56 25.29 -15.35
C LYS A 129 6.61 26.38 -15.67
N SER A 130 6.19 27.64 -15.74
CA SER A 130 7.03 28.81 -16.09
C SER A 130 7.63 29.56 -14.91
N SER A 131 7.00 29.53 -13.73
CA SER A 131 7.33 30.46 -12.62
C SER A 131 8.38 29.94 -11.63
N GLY A 132 8.82 28.69 -11.74
CA GLY A 132 9.78 28.09 -10.79
C GLY A 132 9.25 27.84 -9.37
N THR A 133 8.05 28.33 -9.03
CA THR A 133 7.42 28.19 -7.72
C THR A 133 6.81 26.79 -7.51
N TYR A 134 7.02 26.22 -6.32
CA TYR A 134 6.48 24.91 -5.92
C TYR A 134 5.44 25.08 -4.82
N THR A 135 4.41 24.23 -4.84
CA THR A 135 3.43 24.10 -3.76
C THR A 135 3.49 22.71 -3.17
N LYS A 136 3.37 22.62 -1.84
CA LYS A 136 3.14 21.35 -1.16
C LYS A 136 1.64 21.12 -1.07
N LYS A 137 1.18 19.98 -1.55
CA LYS A 137 -0.19 19.50 -1.34
C LYS A 137 -0.12 18.17 -0.62
N GLY A 138 -1.08 17.93 0.26
CA GLY A 138 -1.03 16.74 1.08
C GLY A 138 -2.15 16.67 2.10
N ASP A 139 -2.25 15.49 2.68
CA ASP A 139 -3.23 15.03 3.64
C ASP A 139 -2.57 14.06 4.63
#